data_AF-A0AAJ4R7B2-F1
#
_entry.id   AF-A0AAJ4R7B2-F1
#
_cell.length_a   1.000
_cell.length_b   1.000
_cell.length_c   1.000
_cell.angle_alpha   90.00
_cell.angle_beta   90.00
_cell.angle_gamma   90.00
#
_symmetry.space_group_name_H-M   'P 1'
#
loop_
_entity.id
_entity.type
_entity.pdbx_description
1 polymer ?
#
loop_
_entity_poly.entity_id
_entity_poly.type
_entity_poly.pdbx_seq_one_letter_code
_entity_poly.pdbx_strand_id
1 'polypeptide(L)'
;MFSDNTDDRDSYRLSTRVAANDTETLTVTAPDPATVEHLRVRFYQGPRLDVEVRPFVEVDGAAGVERYDLVNYADEPEAKEYVDGDDDEWPFSVSKPIDENDVIGVEIQNTNPEHSYDVTVDVEVDFEGGLSRPFAGVVDRIRGVLT
;
A
#
# COMPACT_ATOMS: atom_id res chain seq x y z
N MET A 1 -19.81 -28.68 16.89
CA MET A 1 -19.51 -28.26 15.50
C MET A 1 -18.73 -26.98 15.67
N PHE A 2 -17.40 -27.06 15.61
CA PHE A 2 -16.54 -25.89 15.69
C PHE A 2 -16.39 -25.39 14.26
N SER A 3 -16.79 -24.15 14.01
CA SER A 3 -16.38 -23.46 12.79
C SER A 3 -14.89 -23.19 12.93
N ASP A 4 -14.08 -23.95 12.21
CA ASP A 4 -12.71 -23.55 11.90
C ASP A 4 -12.83 -22.35 10.93
N ASN A 5 -12.82 -21.14 11.48
CA ASN A 5 -12.45 -19.95 10.71
C ASN A 5 -10.94 -20.02 10.56
N THR A 6 -10.45 -20.72 9.54
CA THR A 6 -9.09 -20.51 9.06
C THR A 6 -9.10 -19.23 8.25
N ASP A 7 -8.94 -18.09 8.92
CA ASP A 7 -8.59 -16.80 8.29
C ASP A 7 -7.29 -17.06 7.50
N ASP A 8 -7.38 -17.36 6.20
CA ASP A 8 -6.23 -17.48 5.30
C ASP A 8 -5.75 -16.07 4.94
N ARG A 9 -5.16 -15.41 5.95
CA ARG A 9 -4.47 -14.12 5.81
C ARG A 9 -3.01 -14.38 5.50
N ASP A 10 -2.55 -13.87 4.35
CA ASP A 10 -1.14 -13.89 4.01
C ASP A 10 -0.52 -12.51 4.22
N SER A 11 0.69 -12.51 4.76
CA SER A 11 1.49 -11.32 4.98
C SER A 11 2.71 -11.31 4.06
N TYR A 12 2.86 -10.26 3.26
CA TYR A 12 4.01 -10.02 2.41
C TYR A 12 4.92 -9.00 3.07
N ARG A 13 6.18 -9.38 3.31
CA ARG A 13 7.22 -8.47 3.81
C ARG A 13 8.09 -7.99 2.65
N LEU A 14 8.06 -6.69 2.40
CA LEU A 14 8.90 -6.00 1.43
C LEU A 14 9.97 -5.21 2.19
N SER A 15 11.21 -5.71 2.17
CA SER A 15 12.35 -5.10 2.88
C SER A 15 13.48 -4.78 1.91
N THR A 16 14.06 -3.59 2.01
CA THR A 16 15.23 -3.19 1.22
C THR A 16 16.11 -2.19 1.98
N ARG A 17 17.29 -1.94 1.43
CA ARG A 17 18.14 -0.81 1.78
C ARG A 17 18.12 0.16 0.61
N VAL A 18 17.58 1.36 0.79
CA VAL A 18 17.55 2.39 -0.23
C VAL A 18 18.84 3.23 -0.15
N ALA A 19 19.53 3.37 -1.28
CA ALA A 19 20.77 4.15 -1.36
C ALA A 19 20.51 5.65 -1.20
N ALA A 20 21.57 6.44 -1.05
CA ALA A 20 21.46 7.88 -0.93
C ALA A 20 20.96 8.52 -2.24
N ASN A 21 19.97 9.41 -2.16
CA ASN A 21 19.33 10.08 -3.29
C ASN A 21 18.87 9.08 -4.38
N ASP A 22 18.25 7.99 -3.95
CA ASP A 22 17.82 6.89 -4.81
C ASP A 22 16.35 6.51 -4.56
N THR A 23 15.78 5.80 -5.53
CA THR A 23 14.41 5.29 -5.47
C THR A 23 14.42 3.79 -5.75
N GLU A 24 13.82 3.02 -4.83
CA GLU A 24 13.66 1.58 -4.95
C GLU A 24 12.17 1.22 -5.04
N THR A 25 11.85 0.23 -5.86
CA THR A 25 10.50 -0.30 -5.98
C THR A 25 10.51 -1.79 -5.68
N LEU A 26 9.72 -2.19 -4.68
CA LEU A 26 9.53 -3.59 -4.31
C LEU A 26 8.12 -4.01 -4.68
N THR A 27 7.97 -5.19 -5.26
CA THR A 27 6.68 -5.70 -5.72
C THR A 27 6.46 -7.16 -5.37
N VAL A 28 5.20 -7.55 -5.27
CA VAL A 28 4.74 -8.92 -5.20
C VAL A 28 3.51 -9.08 -6.10
N THR A 29 3.48 -10.17 -6.86
CA THR A 29 2.33 -10.52 -7.71
C THR A 29 1.32 -11.30 -6.90
N ALA A 30 0.05 -10.91 -6.96
CA ALA A 30 -1.05 -11.61 -6.32
C ALA A 30 -1.25 -12.98 -6.98
N PRO A 31 -1.17 -14.09 -6.22
CA PRO A 31 -1.30 -15.43 -6.79
C PRO A 31 -2.76 -15.80 -7.12
N ASP A 32 -3.71 -15.14 -6.46
CA ASP A 32 -5.15 -15.38 -6.55
C ASP A 32 -5.91 -14.07 -6.29
N PRO A 33 -7.18 -13.93 -6.72
CA PRO A 33 -8.01 -12.77 -6.39
C PRO A 33 -8.19 -12.60 -4.88
N ALA A 34 -8.09 -11.36 -4.39
CA ALA A 34 -8.08 -11.05 -2.96
C ALA A 34 -8.55 -9.62 -2.66
N THR A 35 -8.45 -9.21 -1.40
CA THR A 35 -8.58 -7.79 -1.00
C THR A 35 -7.42 -7.42 -0.08
N VAL A 36 -6.71 -6.34 -0.44
CA VAL A 36 -5.76 -5.71 0.47
C VAL A 36 -6.58 -4.99 1.55
N GLU A 37 -6.47 -5.45 2.80
CA GLU A 37 -7.22 -4.90 3.95
C GLU A 37 -6.32 -4.10 4.90
N HIS A 38 -5.06 -4.51 5.06
CA HIS A 38 -4.18 -3.91 6.05
C HIS A 38 -2.79 -3.68 5.47
N LEU A 39 -2.24 -2.50 5.75
CA LEU A 39 -0.87 -2.17 5.38
C LEU A 39 -0.15 -1.56 6.57
N ARG A 40 1.11 -1.95 6.77
CA ARG A 40 1.94 -1.43 7.84
C ARG A 40 3.31 -1.01 7.32
N VAL A 41 3.58 0.28 7.39
CA VAL A 41 4.90 0.83 7.07
C VAL A 41 5.69 0.98 8.35
N ARG A 42 6.93 0.48 8.37
CA ARG A 42 7.83 0.64 9.51
C ARG A 42 9.13 1.32 9.09
N PHE A 43 9.45 2.41 9.77
CA PHE A 43 10.73 3.07 9.68
C PHE A 43 11.59 2.62 10.85
N TYR A 44 12.81 2.17 10.58
CA TYR A 44 13.80 1.97 11.65
C TYR A 44 14.43 3.31 12.01
N GLN A 45 15.03 3.40 13.19
CA GLN A 45 15.74 4.60 13.63
C GLN A 45 16.83 5.05 12.64
N GLY A 46 16.91 6.35 12.37
CA GLY A 46 17.94 6.97 11.54
C GLY A 46 17.47 7.84 10.36
N PRO A 47 16.39 7.51 9.63
CA PRO A 47 15.95 8.24 8.44
C PRO A 47 15.61 9.70 8.67
N ARG A 48 15.17 10.10 9.86
CA ARG A 48 14.83 11.50 10.19
C ARG A 48 13.92 12.18 9.16
N LEU A 49 12.90 11.45 8.67
CA LEU A 49 11.97 11.88 7.61
C LEU A 49 12.56 11.98 6.20
N ASP A 50 13.80 11.54 5.98
CA ASP A 50 14.43 11.55 4.65
C ASP A 50 13.89 10.47 3.70
N VAL A 51 13.13 9.50 4.22
CA VAL A 51 12.59 8.38 3.45
C VAL A 51 11.09 8.55 3.28
N GLU A 52 10.65 8.55 2.03
CA GLU A 52 9.25 8.62 1.61
C GLU A 52 8.81 7.25 1.10
N VAL A 53 7.67 6.75 1.58
CA VAL A 53 7.12 5.45 1.21
C VAL A 53 5.74 5.64 0.60
N ARG A 54 5.53 5.08 -0.61
CA ARG A 54 4.26 5.14 -1.36
C ARG A 54 3.79 3.74 -1.74
N PRO A 55 2.90 3.13 -0.94
CA PRO A 55 2.33 1.84 -1.29
C PRO A 55 1.30 1.95 -2.41
N PHE A 56 1.33 1.01 -3.35
CA PHE A 56 0.49 1.02 -4.55
C PHE A 56 0.02 -0.38 -4.95
N VAL A 57 -0.97 -0.42 -5.83
CA VAL A 57 -1.32 -1.59 -6.62
C VAL A 57 -1.35 -1.23 -8.10
N GLU A 58 -0.85 -2.13 -8.94
CA GLU A 58 -1.00 -2.10 -10.38
C GLU A 58 -1.99 -3.18 -10.80
N VAL A 59 -3.00 -2.78 -11.56
CA VAL A 59 -4.08 -3.65 -12.04
C VAL A 59 -4.08 -3.66 -13.57
N ASP A 60 -4.37 -4.80 -14.19
CA ASP A 60 -4.49 -4.88 -15.65
C ASP A 60 -5.86 -4.38 -16.12
N GLY A 61 -5.89 -3.16 -16.64
CA GLY A 61 -7.09 -2.49 -17.12
C GLY A 61 -7.31 -2.65 -18.63
N ALA A 62 -8.48 -2.20 -19.12
CA ALA A 62 -8.81 -2.24 -20.54
C ALA A 62 -7.85 -1.39 -21.42
N ALA A 63 -7.15 -0.41 -20.82
CA ALA A 63 -6.17 0.45 -21.47
C ALA A 63 -4.71 0.04 -21.20
N GLY A 64 -4.49 -1.09 -20.51
CA GLY A 64 -3.20 -1.55 -20.02
C GLY A 64 -3.08 -1.45 -18.49
N VAL A 65 -1.86 -1.58 -17.98
CA VAL A 65 -1.58 -1.55 -16.54
C VAL A 65 -1.83 -0.16 -15.97
N GLU A 66 -2.67 -0.09 -14.94
CA GLU A 66 -3.03 1.13 -14.22
C GLU A 66 -2.55 1.06 -12.76
N ARG A 67 -1.87 2.12 -12.27
CA ARG A 67 -1.35 2.20 -10.90
C ARG A 67 -2.28 3.02 -10.00
N TYR A 68 -2.57 2.50 -8.81
CA TYR A 68 -3.41 3.11 -7.79
C TYR A 68 -2.68 3.15 -6.45
N ASP A 69 -2.69 4.30 -5.77
CA ASP A 69 -2.18 4.38 -4.41
C ASP A 69 -3.09 3.62 -3.44
N LEU A 70 -2.49 2.85 -2.53
CA LEU A 70 -3.24 2.10 -1.51
C LEU A 70 -3.59 2.96 -0.30
N VAL A 71 -2.77 3.97 -0.01
CA VAL A 71 -2.98 4.87 1.13
C VAL A 71 -3.57 6.18 0.63
N ASN A 72 -4.67 6.62 1.26
CA ASN A 72 -5.20 7.96 1.08
C ASN A 72 -4.63 8.87 2.17
N TYR A 73 -3.97 9.95 1.77
CA TYR A 73 -3.29 10.88 2.65
C TYR A 73 -4.14 12.11 3.02
N ALA A 74 -5.40 12.17 2.55
CA ALA A 74 -6.26 13.36 2.61
C ALA A 74 -6.65 13.84 4.01
N ASP A 75 -6.46 13.02 5.06
CA ASP A 75 -6.75 13.40 6.44
C ASP A 75 -5.60 14.21 7.09
N GLU A 76 -4.44 14.31 6.43
CA GLU A 76 -3.34 15.13 6.90
C GLU A 76 -3.56 16.61 6.54
N PRO A 77 -3.32 17.55 7.49
CA PRO A 77 -3.59 18.98 7.30
C PRO A 77 -2.72 19.63 6.21
N GLU A 78 -1.65 18.96 5.80
CA GLU A 78 -0.81 19.29 4.66
C GLU A 78 -0.92 18.11 3.67
N ALA A 79 -1.10 18.41 2.38
CA ALA A 79 -1.34 17.44 1.31
C ALA A 79 -0.12 16.54 1.05
N LYS A 80 0.28 15.73 2.03
CA LYS A 80 1.31 14.71 1.86
C LYS A 80 0.82 13.67 0.86
N GLU A 81 1.75 13.09 0.11
CA GLU A 81 1.48 12.05 -0.87
C GLU A 81 2.31 10.78 -0.58
N TYR A 82 2.79 10.66 0.67
CA TYR A 82 3.69 9.61 1.12
C TYR A 82 3.66 9.46 2.64
N VAL A 83 4.17 8.33 3.11
CA VAL A 83 4.46 8.06 4.52
C VAL A 83 5.94 8.32 4.77
N ASP A 84 6.27 9.03 5.84
CA ASP A 84 7.63 9.29 6.35
C ASP A 84 7.70 8.96 7.85
N GLY A 85 8.91 8.80 8.40
CA GLY A 85 9.08 8.52 9.83
C GLY A 85 10.53 8.37 10.28
N ASP A 86 10.72 8.25 11.61
CA ASP A 86 11.99 7.95 12.27
C ASP A 86 11.73 7.13 13.54
N ASP A 87 11.97 5.81 13.48
CA ASP A 87 11.57 4.84 14.52
C ASP A 87 10.05 4.72 14.73
N ASP A 88 9.28 5.03 13.68
CA ASP A 88 7.82 5.03 13.68
C ASP A 88 7.20 3.82 12.97
N GLU A 89 5.98 3.47 13.37
CA GLU A 89 5.14 2.45 12.73
C GLU A 89 3.78 3.06 12.35
N TRP A 90 3.40 2.89 11.08
CA TRP A 90 2.18 3.47 10.50
C TRP A 90 1.24 2.35 10.01
N PRO A 91 0.17 2.05 10.76
CA PRO A 91 -0.87 1.13 10.33
C PRO A 91 -1.95 1.85 9.50
N PHE A 92 -2.31 1.26 8.36
CA PHE A 92 -3.39 1.70 7.50
C PHE A 92 -4.43 0.60 7.34
N SER A 93 -5.71 0.98 7.43
CA SER A 93 -6.83 0.13 7.01
C SER A 93 -7.20 0.52 5.59
N VAL A 94 -7.03 -0.42 4.67
CA VAL A 94 -7.31 -0.26 3.24
C VAL A 94 -8.42 -1.23 2.83
N SER A 95 -8.98 -1.07 1.65
CA SER A 95 -10.00 -1.99 1.12
C SER A 95 -9.96 -1.95 -0.39
N LYS A 96 -8.90 -2.54 -0.95
CA LYS A 96 -8.67 -2.56 -2.41
C LYS A 96 -8.78 -3.99 -2.92
N PRO A 97 -9.80 -4.33 -3.73
CA PRO A 97 -9.86 -5.63 -4.41
C PRO A 97 -8.72 -5.71 -5.43
N ILE A 98 -8.18 -6.91 -5.57
CA ILE A 98 -7.13 -7.25 -6.54
C ILE A 98 -7.49 -8.57 -7.21
N ASP A 99 -7.16 -8.70 -8.47
CA ASP A 99 -7.33 -9.92 -9.27
C ASP A 99 -6.03 -10.75 -9.31
N GLU A 100 -6.14 -11.97 -9.84
CA GLU A 100 -4.98 -12.81 -10.11
C GLU A 100 -4.00 -12.08 -11.03
N ASN A 101 -2.70 -12.10 -10.68
CA ASN A 101 -1.60 -11.44 -11.40
C ASN A 101 -1.53 -9.91 -11.27
N ASP A 102 -2.44 -9.27 -10.52
CA ASP A 102 -2.23 -7.87 -10.10
C ASP A 102 -0.95 -7.75 -9.26
N VAL A 103 -0.35 -6.57 -9.25
CA VAL A 103 0.92 -6.32 -8.56
C VAL A 103 0.70 -5.38 -7.40
N ILE A 104 1.01 -5.86 -6.20
CA ILE A 104 1.09 -5.02 -5.00
C ILE A 104 2.54 -4.56 -4.87
N GLY A 105 2.75 -3.27 -4.62
CA GLY A 105 4.09 -2.74 -4.52
C GLY A 105 4.24 -1.60 -3.54
N VAL A 106 5.50 -1.25 -3.31
CA VAL A 106 5.88 -0.06 -2.57
C VAL A 106 7.04 0.62 -3.27
N GLU A 107 6.88 1.91 -3.50
CA GLU A 107 7.94 2.80 -3.95
C GLU A 107 8.54 3.50 -2.73
N ILE A 108 9.87 3.48 -2.64
CA ILE A 108 10.64 3.99 -1.51
C ILE A 108 11.65 4.98 -2.07
N GLN A 109 11.52 6.24 -1.71
CA GLN A 109 12.43 7.30 -2.13
C GLN A 109 13.24 7.78 -0.94
N ASN A 110 14.57 7.78 -1.07
CA ASN A 110 15.45 8.40 -0.10
C ASN A 110 15.91 9.76 -0.63
N THR A 111 15.51 10.82 0.05
CA THR A 111 15.85 12.20 -0.31
C THR A 111 17.20 12.65 0.27
N ASN A 112 17.81 11.86 1.15
CA ASN A 112 19.12 12.15 1.72
C ASN A 112 20.25 11.85 0.73
N PRO A 113 21.16 12.81 0.43
CA PRO A 113 22.24 12.60 -0.53
C PRO A 113 23.49 11.90 0.03
N GLU A 114 23.56 11.64 1.34
CA GLU A 114 24.76 11.15 2.03
C GLU A 114 24.59 9.77 2.68
N HIS A 115 23.36 9.38 3.00
CA HIS A 115 23.09 8.20 3.81
C HIS A 115 22.13 7.23 3.13
N SER A 116 22.31 5.95 3.44
CA SER A 116 21.40 4.88 3.03
C SER A 116 20.63 4.38 4.24
N TYR A 117 19.39 3.97 4.02
CA TYR A 117 18.48 3.59 5.08
C TYR A 117 17.86 2.22 4.80
N ASP A 118 17.68 1.43 5.85
CA ASP A 118 16.96 0.16 5.78
C ASP A 118 15.47 0.42 6.05
N VAL A 119 14.61 -0.08 5.17
CA VAL A 119 13.15 0.14 5.20
C VAL A 119 12.44 -1.20 5.14
N THR A 120 11.34 -1.34 5.88
CA THR A 120 10.49 -2.53 5.83
C THR A 120 9.03 -2.15 5.79
N VAL A 121 8.32 -2.72 4.84
CA VAL A 121 6.88 -2.57 4.68
C VAL A 121 6.25 -3.95 4.74
N ASP A 122 5.34 -4.14 5.68
CA ASP A 122 4.54 -5.34 5.82
C ASP A 122 3.16 -5.05 5.22
N VAL A 123 2.73 -5.84 4.23
CA VAL A 123 1.42 -5.76 3.61
C VAL A 123 0.64 -7.02 3.96
N GLU A 124 -0.54 -6.89 4.54
CA GLU A 124 -1.43 -8.01 4.87
C GLU A 124 -2.60 -8.02 3.89
N VAL A 125 -2.78 -9.17 3.23
CA VAL A 125 -3.80 -9.38 2.20
C VAL A 125 -4.75 -10.46 2.69
N ASP A 126 -6.05 -10.14 2.68
CA ASP A 126 -7.13 -11.08 2.99
C ASP A 126 -7.67 -11.68 1.68
N PHE A 127 -7.46 -12.98 1.50
CA PHE A 127 -7.89 -13.73 0.32
C PHE A 127 -9.36 -14.18 0.40
N GLU A 128 -9.96 -14.30 1.60
CA GLU A 128 -11.38 -14.68 1.75
C GLU A 128 -12.32 -13.47 1.62
N GLY A 129 -11.87 -12.28 2.02
CA GLY A 129 -12.64 -11.03 1.95
C GLY A 129 -13.02 -10.59 0.53
N GLY A 130 -12.22 -10.96 -0.48
CA GLY A 130 -12.38 -10.55 -1.87
C GLY A 130 -13.57 -11.17 -2.61
N LEU A 131 -14.07 -12.34 -2.17
CA LEU A 131 -15.21 -13.00 -2.81
C LEU A 131 -16.58 -12.58 -2.27
N SER A 132 -16.65 -11.89 -1.12
CA SER A 132 -17.91 -11.82 -0.35
C SER A 132 -18.36 -10.44 0.13
N ARG A 133 -17.61 -9.35 -0.11
CA ARG A 133 -18.02 -8.02 0.38
C ARG A 133 -18.52 -7.13 -0.77
N PRO A 134 -19.84 -6.97 -0.96
CA PRO A 134 -20.34 -5.93 -1.85
C PRO A 134 -19.92 -4.57 -1.28
N PHE A 135 -19.20 -3.80 -2.09
CA PHE A 135 -18.85 -2.41 -1.83
C PHE A 135 -20.06 -1.62 -1.32
N ALA A 136 -19.99 -1.13 -0.07
CA ALA A 136 -20.74 0.05 0.31
C ALA A 136 -20.02 1.24 -0.33
N GLY A 137 -20.47 1.61 -1.53
CA GLY A 137 -19.82 2.58 -2.39
C GLY A 137 -19.41 3.86 -1.65
N VAL A 138 -18.14 4.25 -1.83
CA VAL A 138 -17.74 5.65 -1.73
C VAL A 138 -18.57 6.38 -2.77
N VAL A 139 -19.56 7.14 -2.32
CA VAL A 139 -20.35 8.02 -3.19
C VAL A 139 -19.41 9.07 -3.74
N ASP A 140 -18.93 8.84 -4.95
CA ASP A 140 -18.29 9.84 -5.77
C ASP A 140 -19.30 10.96 -6.02
N ARG A 141 -19.11 12.10 -5.37
CA ARG A 141 -19.88 13.32 -5.65
C ARG A 141 -19.31 13.95 -6.92
N ILE A 142 -19.54 13.31 -8.06
CA ILE A 142 -19.51 14.03 -9.35
C ILE A 142 -20.74 14.94 -9.37
N ARG A 143 -20.58 16.18 -8.90
CA ARG A 143 -21.46 17.28 -9.28
C ARG A 143 -20.86 18.00 -10.48
N GLY A 144 -21.08 17.43 -11.65
CA GLY A 144 -21.03 18.14 -12.92
C GLY A 144 -22.39 18.75 -13.28
N VAL A 145 -22.46 20.08 -13.16
CA VAL A 145 -23.15 21.08 -14.03
C VAL A 145 -24.64 20.92 -14.41
N LEU A 146 -25.44 21.97 -14.14
CA LEU A 146 -26.30 22.74 -15.10
C LEU A 146 -27.45 23.50 -14.40
N THR A 147 -27.31 24.82 -14.20
CA THR A 147 -28.17 25.91 -14.73
C THR A 147 -27.54 27.26 -14.44
#